data_AF-A0A529HVX0-F1
#
_entry.id   AF-A0A529HVX0-F1
#
_cell.length_a   1.000
_cell.length_b   1.000
_cell.length_c   1.000
_cell.angle_alpha   90.00
_cell.angle_beta   90.00
_cell.angle_gamma   90.00
#
_symmetry.space_group_name_H-M   'P 1'
#
loop_
_entity.id
_entity.type
_entity.pdbx_description
1 polymer ?
#
loop_
_entity_poly.entity_id
_entity_poly.type
_entity_poly.pdbx_seq_one_letter_code
_entity_poly.pdbx_strand_id
1 'polypeptide(L)'
;IKAEDQAGFLDRLCATGDPESVLRSFFVPARRETDRLVLEAIARHFAQPSLSDIIASLDRAATSDEFAARTLATIRTRSPTSLHAAWRQISAGLTMSMDACMKMEFRILNRMLAGHDFYEGIRAAIIDKGSTPRWRPASLDAVSFADVDAYFAPLGERELDL
;
A
#
# COMPACT_ATOMS: atom_id res chain seq x y z
N ILE A 1 -20.89 -12.95 -2.45
CA ILE A 1 -21.57 -13.58 -1.31
C ILE A 1 -22.08 -12.46 -0.42
N LYS A 2 -23.38 -12.42 -0.12
CA LYS A 2 -23.88 -11.46 0.87
C LYS A 2 -23.63 -12.01 2.27
N ALA A 3 -23.60 -11.14 3.28
CA ALA A 3 -23.40 -11.56 4.67
C ALA A 3 -24.46 -12.59 5.12
N GLU A 4 -25.72 -12.44 4.66
CA GLU A 4 -26.82 -13.38 4.94
C GLU A 4 -26.59 -14.81 4.41
N ASP A 5 -25.76 -14.97 3.38
CA ASP A 5 -25.49 -16.26 2.73
C ASP A 5 -24.33 -17.04 3.36
N GLN A 6 -23.60 -16.43 4.31
CA GLN A 6 -22.32 -16.95 4.79
C GLN A 6 -22.44 -18.32 5.47
N ALA A 7 -23.50 -18.54 6.27
CA ALA A 7 -23.72 -19.83 6.93
C ALA A 7 -23.90 -20.96 5.89
N GLY A 8 -24.78 -20.76 4.90
CA GLY A 8 -25.00 -21.75 3.86
C GLY A 8 -23.79 -21.96 2.95
N PHE A 9 -22.95 -20.94 2.76
CA PHE A 9 -21.68 -21.06 2.05
C PHE A 9 -20.74 -22.03 2.76
N LEU A 10 -20.56 -21.84 4.07
CA LEU A 10 -19.69 -22.70 4.88
C LEU A 10 -20.19 -24.14 4.91
N ASP A 11 -21.50 -24.34 5.10
CA ASP A 11 -22.09 -25.68 5.12
C ASP A 11 -21.83 -26.43 3.81
N ARG A 12 -22.05 -25.77 2.65
CA ARG A 12 -21.79 -26.38 1.34
C ARG A 12 -20.31 -26.61 1.07
N LEU A 13 -19.44 -25.71 1.51
CA LEU A 13 -18.00 -25.88 1.37
C LEU A 13 -17.51 -27.09 2.17
N CYS A 14 -17.95 -27.24 3.41
CA CYS A 14 -17.62 -28.38 4.26
C CYS A 14 -18.15 -29.70 3.69
N ALA A 15 -19.35 -29.70 3.12
CA ALA A 15 -19.96 -30.90 2.55
C ALA A 15 -19.30 -31.36 1.23
N THR A 16 -18.86 -30.42 0.40
CA THR A 16 -18.38 -30.73 -0.97
C THR A 16 -16.87 -30.72 -1.10
N GLY A 17 -16.15 -29.93 -0.30
CA GLY A 17 -14.72 -29.70 -0.45
C GLY A 17 -14.32 -28.95 -1.73
N ASP A 18 -15.28 -28.49 -2.55
CA ASP A 18 -15.04 -27.82 -3.83
C ASP A 18 -15.37 -26.32 -3.73
N PRO A 19 -14.37 -25.45 -3.51
CA PRO A 19 -14.61 -24.03 -3.34
C PRO A 19 -15.15 -23.36 -4.61
N GLU A 20 -14.75 -23.80 -5.81
CA GLU A 20 -15.15 -23.12 -7.04
C GLU A 20 -16.64 -23.32 -7.33
N SER A 21 -17.11 -24.56 -7.23
CA SER A 21 -18.53 -24.89 -7.45
C SER A 21 -19.42 -24.17 -6.42
N VAL A 22 -19.01 -24.20 -5.15
CA VAL A 22 -19.75 -23.53 -4.08
C VAL A 22 -19.78 -22.02 -4.32
N LEU A 23 -18.67 -21.38 -4.64
CA LEU A 23 -18.61 -19.94 -4.92
C LEU A 23 -19.51 -19.52 -6.08
N ARG A 24 -19.57 -20.29 -7.17
CA ARG A 24 -20.45 -20.00 -8.31
C ARG A 24 -21.92 -19.95 -7.91
N SER A 25 -22.33 -20.79 -6.95
CA SER A 25 -23.71 -20.86 -6.46
C SER A 25 -24.12 -19.73 -5.50
N PHE A 26 -23.14 -18.98 -4.95
CA PHE A 26 -23.35 -17.85 -4.05
C PHE A 26 -22.86 -16.51 -4.64
N PHE A 27 -22.41 -16.53 -5.90
CA PHE A 27 -21.96 -15.32 -6.58
C PHE A 27 -23.14 -14.37 -6.82
N VAL A 28 -22.93 -13.10 -6.51
CA VAL A 28 -23.88 -12.02 -6.79
C VAL A 28 -23.12 -10.96 -7.61
N PRO A 29 -23.64 -10.54 -8.78
CA PRO A 29 -23.04 -9.44 -9.52
C PRO A 29 -22.95 -8.18 -8.67
N ALA A 30 -21.74 -7.68 -8.46
CA ALA A 30 -21.51 -6.43 -7.75
C ALA A 30 -21.34 -5.28 -8.76
N ARG A 31 -21.95 -4.13 -8.44
CA ARG A 31 -21.67 -2.89 -9.18
C ARG A 31 -20.24 -2.43 -8.83
N ARG A 32 -19.51 -1.92 -9.82
CA ARG A 32 -18.23 -1.25 -9.56
C ARG A 32 -18.47 -0.01 -8.70
N GLU A 33 -17.81 0.06 -7.56
CA GLU A 33 -17.87 1.22 -6.66
C GLU A 33 -17.07 2.41 -7.20
N THR A 34 -15.94 2.12 -7.87
CA THR A 34 -15.09 3.14 -8.49
C THR A 34 -15.57 3.45 -9.90
N ASP A 35 -15.79 4.73 -10.18
CA ASP A 35 -16.14 5.21 -11.52
C ASP A 35 -15.00 4.97 -12.52
N ARG A 36 -15.37 4.78 -13.79
CA ARG A 36 -14.42 4.54 -14.87
C ARG A 36 -13.41 5.68 -15.04
N LEU A 37 -13.84 6.94 -14.93
CA LEU A 37 -12.96 8.09 -15.07
C LEU A 37 -11.90 8.13 -13.95
N VAL A 38 -12.28 7.72 -12.74
CA VAL A 38 -11.35 7.58 -11.62
C VAL A 38 -10.34 6.47 -11.86
N LEU A 39 -10.78 5.31 -12.40
CA LEU A 39 -9.86 4.22 -12.79
C LEU A 39 -8.86 4.67 -13.86
N GLU A 40 -9.32 5.43 -14.85
CA GLU A 40 -8.46 5.99 -15.90
C GLU A 40 -7.47 7.03 -15.33
N ALA A 41 -7.89 7.84 -14.35
CA ALA A 41 -7.00 8.76 -13.64
C ALA A 41 -5.95 8.01 -12.79
N ILE A 42 -6.34 6.96 -12.06
CA ILE A 42 -5.41 6.09 -11.32
C ILE A 42 -4.37 5.51 -12.28
N ALA A 43 -4.81 4.89 -13.38
CA ALA A 43 -3.91 4.30 -14.37
C ALA A 43 -2.94 5.34 -14.95
N ARG A 44 -3.41 6.55 -15.27
CA ARG A 44 -2.57 7.63 -15.80
C ARG A 44 -1.50 8.09 -14.80
N HIS A 45 -1.90 8.35 -13.56
CA HIS A 45 -1.02 9.00 -12.58
C HIS A 45 -0.07 8.03 -11.86
N PHE A 46 -0.45 6.76 -11.70
CA PHE A 46 0.36 5.76 -10.99
C PHE A 46 1.19 4.85 -11.92
N ALA A 47 1.06 4.98 -13.24
CA ALA A 47 1.92 4.30 -14.22
C ALA A 47 3.26 5.02 -14.50
N GLN A 48 3.62 6.02 -13.69
CA GLN A 48 4.83 6.81 -13.88
C GLN A 48 6.08 6.05 -13.39
N PRO A 49 7.28 6.32 -13.95
CA PRO A 49 8.46 5.49 -13.72
C PRO A 49 9.16 5.77 -12.38
N SER A 50 8.75 6.81 -11.64
CA SER A 50 9.28 7.13 -10.31
C SER A 50 8.21 7.73 -9.40
N LEU A 51 8.42 7.69 -8.09
CA LEU A 51 7.54 8.38 -7.13
C LEU A 51 7.46 9.89 -7.43
N SER A 52 8.58 10.53 -7.76
CA SER A 52 8.61 11.95 -8.11
C SER A 52 7.78 12.24 -9.35
N ASP A 53 7.79 11.37 -10.35
CA ASP A 53 6.97 11.51 -11.55
C ASP A 53 5.47 11.30 -11.27
N ILE A 54 5.11 10.38 -10.36
CA ILE A 54 3.72 10.23 -9.87
C ILE A 54 3.25 11.55 -9.24
N ILE A 55 4.04 12.12 -8.32
CA ILE A 55 3.72 13.38 -7.65
C ILE A 55 3.59 14.51 -8.66
N ALA A 56 4.54 14.65 -9.58
CA ALA A 56 4.51 15.69 -10.61
C ALA A 56 3.30 15.52 -11.56
N SER A 57 2.92 14.29 -11.89
CA SER A 57 1.75 13.98 -12.72
C SER A 57 0.45 14.39 -12.04
N LEU A 58 0.31 14.09 -10.74
CA LEU A 58 -0.85 14.49 -9.93
C LEU A 58 -0.89 16.02 -9.75
N ASP A 59 0.24 16.65 -9.45
CA ASP A 59 0.33 18.09 -9.21
C ASP A 59 -0.08 18.91 -10.44
N ARG A 60 0.38 18.52 -11.64
CA ARG A 60 -0.04 19.15 -12.90
C ARG A 60 -1.55 19.05 -13.17
N ALA A 61 -2.20 17.98 -12.72
CA ALA A 61 -3.63 17.77 -12.94
C ALA A 61 -4.51 18.34 -11.82
N ALA A 62 -3.94 18.67 -10.66
CA ALA A 62 -4.69 19.02 -9.45
C ALA A 62 -5.59 20.27 -9.58
N THR A 63 -5.32 21.17 -10.53
CA THR A 63 -6.17 22.36 -10.76
C THR A 63 -7.46 22.05 -11.51
N SER A 64 -7.50 20.95 -12.26
CA SER A 64 -8.62 20.57 -13.15
C SER A 64 -9.22 19.20 -12.83
N ASP A 65 -8.58 18.40 -11.97
CA ASP A 65 -9.00 17.06 -11.60
C ASP A 65 -9.06 16.92 -10.07
N GLU A 66 -10.27 16.78 -9.54
CA GLU A 66 -10.53 16.62 -8.10
C GLU A 66 -9.86 15.36 -7.53
N PHE A 67 -9.83 14.26 -8.30
CA PHE A 67 -9.17 13.03 -7.87
C PHE A 67 -7.68 13.28 -7.66
N ALA A 68 -7.03 13.96 -8.61
CA ALA A 68 -5.61 14.28 -8.51
C ALA A 68 -5.32 15.20 -7.31
N ALA A 69 -6.13 16.25 -7.13
CA ALA A 69 -6.00 17.20 -6.01
C ALA A 69 -6.12 16.51 -4.64
N ARG A 70 -7.17 15.70 -4.45
CA ARG A 70 -7.42 14.99 -3.18
C ARG A 70 -6.38 13.92 -2.91
N THR A 71 -5.93 13.22 -3.94
CA THR A 71 -4.89 12.19 -3.82
C THR A 71 -3.57 12.82 -3.42
N LEU A 72 -3.15 13.91 -4.08
CA LEU A 72 -1.93 14.63 -3.75
C LEU A 72 -1.97 15.21 -2.32
N ALA A 73 -3.10 15.81 -1.93
CA ALA A 73 -3.30 16.29 -0.57
C ALA A 73 -3.15 15.16 0.45
N THR A 74 -3.69 13.97 0.16
CA THR A 74 -3.55 12.80 1.01
C THR A 74 -2.09 12.35 1.10
N ILE A 75 -1.40 12.22 -0.02
CA ILE A 75 0.01 11.79 -0.07
C ILE A 75 0.91 12.74 0.75
N ARG A 76 0.70 14.06 0.64
CA ARG A 76 1.47 15.08 1.38
C ARG A 76 1.34 14.99 2.91
N THR A 77 0.34 14.26 3.42
CA THR A 77 0.20 14.03 4.88
C THR A 77 0.90 12.77 5.38
N ARG A 78 1.46 11.95 4.50
CA ARG A 78 2.10 10.67 4.85
C ARG A 78 3.61 10.84 5.09
N SER A 79 4.22 9.87 5.78
CA SER A 79 5.67 9.82 5.99
C SER A 79 6.39 9.76 4.63
N PRO A 80 7.31 10.70 4.34
CA PRO A 80 8.14 10.67 3.14
C PRO A 80 8.92 9.36 2.98
N THR A 81 9.50 8.86 4.07
CA THR A 81 10.25 7.60 4.08
C THR A 81 9.37 6.42 3.69
N SER A 82 8.17 6.32 4.28
CA SER A 82 7.24 5.24 3.96
C SER A 82 6.74 5.30 2.52
N LEU A 83 6.54 6.49 1.95
CA LEU A 83 6.14 6.64 0.55
C LEU A 83 7.22 6.10 -0.42
N HIS A 84 8.48 6.45 -0.18
CA HIS A 84 9.61 5.94 -0.97
C HIS A 84 9.79 4.43 -0.81
N ALA A 85 9.72 3.92 0.42
CA ALA A 85 9.83 2.49 0.69
C ALA A 85 8.68 1.71 0.02
N ALA A 86 7.44 2.16 0.13
CA ALA A 86 6.28 1.53 -0.50
C ALA A 86 6.38 1.51 -2.03
N TRP A 87 6.76 2.65 -2.64
CA TRP A 87 6.95 2.72 -4.09
C TRP A 87 8.01 1.73 -4.58
N ARG A 88 9.16 1.66 -3.88
CA ARG A 88 10.23 0.71 -4.23
C ARG A 88 9.80 -0.75 -4.02
N GLN A 89 9.10 -1.04 -2.92
CA GLN A 89 8.61 -2.39 -2.61
C GLN A 89 7.67 -2.89 -3.71
N ILE A 90 6.70 -2.07 -4.12
CA ILE A 90 5.76 -2.40 -5.20
C ILE A 90 6.53 -2.63 -6.51
N SER A 91 7.44 -1.71 -6.85
CA SER A 91 8.19 -1.77 -8.11
C SER A 91 9.10 -3.00 -8.20
N ALA A 92 9.83 -3.32 -7.12
CA ALA A 92 10.70 -4.50 -7.08
C ALA A 92 9.89 -5.81 -7.06
N GLY A 93 8.80 -5.83 -6.28
CA GLY A 93 7.96 -7.02 -6.08
C GLY A 93 7.31 -7.56 -7.34
N LEU A 94 7.11 -6.74 -8.39
CA LEU A 94 6.52 -7.14 -9.67
C LEU A 94 7.18 -8.36 -10.33
N THR A 95 8.45 -8.62 -10.03
CA THR A 95 9.25 -9.70 -10.66
C THR A 95 9.73 -10.75 -9.66
N MET A 96 9.34 -10.64 -8.40
CA MET A 96 9.82 -11.49 -7.31
C MET A 96 8.88 -12.68 -7.05
N SER A 97 9.44 -13.77 -6.51
CA SER A 97 8.62 -14.86 -5.95
C SER A 97 7.97 -14.44 -4.63
N MET A 98 6.96 -15.20 -4.18
CA MET A 98 6.32 -14.96 -2.88
C MET A 98 7.33 -14.96 -1.74
N ASP A 99 8.19 -15.97 -1.64
CA ASP A 99 9.20 -16.06 -0.57
C ASP A 99 10.19 -14.89 -0.59
N ALA A 100 10.55 -14.43 -1.79
CA ALA A 100 11.43 -13.27 -1.93
C ALA A 100 10.71 -11.97 -1.49
N CYS A 101 9.42 -11.80 -1.81
CA CYS A 101 8.61 -10.70 -1.31
C CYS A 101 8.52 -10.73 0.21
N MET A 102 8.25 -11.89 0.81
CA MET A 102 8.17 -12.04 2.27
C MET A 102 9.50 -11.67 2.96
N LYS A 103 10.65 -12.09 2.41
CA LYS A 103 11.98 -11.68 2.91
C LYS A 103 12.19 -10.17 2.78
N MET A 104 11.83 -9.56 1.65
CA MET A 104 11.90 -8.11 1.46
C MET A 104 11.03 -7.36 2.47
N GLU A 105 9.77 -7.77 2.66
CA GLU A 105 8.85 -7.15 3.60
C GLU A 105 9.32 -7.27 5.04
N PHE A 106 9.88 -8.42 5.41
CA PHE A 106 10.48 -8.64 6.72
C PHE A 106 11.64 -7.69 7.00
N ARG A 107 12.51 -7.44 6.01
CA ARG A 107 13.61 -6.46 6.10
C ARG A 107 13.10 -5.04 6.32
N ILE A 108 12.08 -4.63 5.57
CA ILE A 108 11.46 -3.31 5.67
C ILE A 108 10.85 -3.13 7.07
N LEU A 109 10.05 -4.10 7.52
CA LEU A 109 9.37 -4.06 8.82
C LEU A 109 10.37 -3.93 9.99
N ASN A 110 11.43 -4.75 10.01
CA ASN A 110 12.44 -4.69 11.07
C ASN A 110 13.08 -3.30 11.19
N ARG A 111 13.27 -2.60 10.07
CA ARG A 111 13.86 -1.25 10.07
C ARG A 111 12.83 -0.16 10.34
N MET A 112 11.58 -0.34 9.94
CA MET A 112 10.50 0.55 10.35
C MET A 112 10.31 0.54 11.87
N LEU A 113 10.41 -0.63 12.51
CA LEU A 113 10.35 -0.78 13.97
C LEU A 113 11.54 -0.15 14.70
N ALA A 114 12.71 -0.04 14.06
CA ALA A 114 13.85 0.70 14.59
C ALA A 114 13.76 2.21 14.32
N GLY A 115 12.82 2.64 13.47
CA GLY A 115 12.70 4.01 12.99
C GLY A 115 11.74 4.87 13.81
N HIS A 116 11.77 6.17 13.54
CA HIS A 116 10.94 7.17 14.20
C HIS A 116 9.49 7.16 13.70
N ASP A 117 9.30 7.17 12.38
CA ASP A 117 8.00 7.50 11.75
C ASP A 117 6.90 6.47 12.02
N PHE A 118 7.25 5.21 12.27
CA PHE A 118 6.29 4.18 12.65
C PHE A 118 5.56 4.55 13.95
N TYR A 119 6.32 4.86 15.01
CA TYR A 119 5.75 5.24 16.30
C TYR A 119 5.10 6.62 16.26
N GLU A 120 5.67 7.58 15.52
CA GLU A 120 5.07 8.90 15.36
C GLU A 120 3.71 8.82 14.65
N GLY A 121 3.58 7.96 13.64
CA GLY A 121 2.32 7.72 12.96
C GLY A 121 1.26 7.12 13.89
N ILE A 122 1.64 6.13 14.71
CA ILE A 122 0.76 5.54 15.73
C ILE A 122 0.34 6.61 16.75
N ARG A 123 1.30 7.38 17.26
CA ARG A 123 1.02 8.48 18.19
C ARG A 123 -0.01 9.43 17.58
N ALA A 124 0.24 9.92 16.37
CA ALA A 124 -0.61 10.92 15.76
C ALA A 124 -2.03 10.43 15.44
N ALA A 125 -2.15 9.20 14.91
CA ALA A 125 -3.42 8.66 14.45
C ALA A 125 -4.26 8.03 15.57
N ILE A 126 -3.64 7.35 16.53
CA ILE A 126 -4.33 6.48 17.49
C ILE A 126 -4.27 7.04 18.91
N ILE A 127 -3.10 7.50 19.36
CA ILE A 127 -2.90 7.94 20.75
C ILE A 127 -3.44 9.37 20.92
N ASP A 128 -2.87 10.32 20.17
CA ASP A 128 -3.18 11.75 20.21
C ASP A 128 -4.21 12.14 19.14
N LYS A 129 -5.06 11.18 18.77
CA LYS A 129 -6.16 11.23 17.79
C LYS A 129 -6.30 12.55 17.02
N GLY A 130 -5.79 12.56 15.80
CA GLY A 130 -5.97 13.70 14.88
C GLY A 130 -4.91 14.78 15.03
N SER A 131 -3.90 14.59 15.88
CA SER A 131 -2.70 15.45 15.85
C SER A 131 -1.94 15.29 14.52
N THR A 132 -1.22 16.35 14.13
CA THR A 132 -0.38 16.30 12.92
C THR A 132 0.92 15.55 13.22
N PRO A 133 1.25 14.50 12.45
CA PRO A 133 2.51 13.78 12.61
C PRO A 133 3.70 14.64 12.17
N ARG A 134 4.81 14.52 12.90
CA ARG A 134 6.07 15.21 12.65
C ARG A 134 7.07 14.25 12.00
N TRP A 135 6.88 13.99 10.72
CA TRP A 135 7.70 13.04 9.97
C TRP A 135 9.19 13.41 9.92
N ARG A 136 10.04 12.39 9.87
CA ARG A 136 11.50 12.53 9.75
C ARG A 136 12.02 11.63 8.61
N PRO A 137 12.49 12.23 7.50
CA PRO A 137 12.50 13.66 7.19
C PRO A 137 11.10 14.22 6.90
N ALA A 138 10.98 15.56 6.86
CA ALA A 138 9.69 16.24 6.72
C ALA A 138 9.20 16.40 5.26
N SER A 139 10.05 16.13 4.26
CA SER A 139 9.72 16.25 2.84
C SER A 139 10.25 15.07 2.03
N LEU A 140 9.62 14.82 0.88
CA LEU A 140 10.00 13.74 -0.06
C LEU A 140 11.42 13.91 -0.61
N ASP A 141 11.83 15.15 -0.90
CA ASP A 141 13.15 15.45 -1.49
C ASP A 141 14.30 15.30 -0.48
N ALA A 142 13.98 15.26 0.82
CA ALA A 142 14.97 15.09 1.88
C ALA A 142 15.27 13.61 2.18
N VAL A 143 14.56 12.66 1.57
CA VAL A 143 14.86 11.23 1.68
C VAL A 143 15.90 10.89 0.62
N SER A 144 17.08 10.42 1.02
CA SER A 144 18.11 9.99 0.09
C SER A 144 17.86 8.56 -0.41
N PHE A 145 18.42 8.22 -1.57
CA PHE A 145 18.39 6.82 -2.05
C PHE A 145 19.03 5.85 -1.04
N ALA A 146 20.09 6.28 -0.35
CA ALA A 146 20.76 5.48 0.67
C ALA A 146 19.86 5.20 1.88
N ASP A 147 19.05 6.18 2.30
CA ASP A 147 18.07 5.98 3.38
C ASP A 147 17.06 4.90 3.00
N VAL A 148 16.60 4.92 1.73
CA VAL A 148 15.68 3.90 1.20
C VAL A 148 16.38 2.56 1.07
N ASP A 149 17.60 2.50 0.52
CA ASP A 149 18.41 1.27 0.37
C ASP A 149 18.60 0.53 1.69
N ALA A 150 18.79 1.28 2.78
CA ALA A 150 18.92 0.69 4.09
C ALA A 150 17.72 -0.22 4.43
N TYR A 151 16.47 0.15 4.09
CA TYR A 151 15.27 -0.65 4.36
C TYR A 151 15.30 -2.04 3.72
N PHE A 152 15.98 -2.20 2.59
CA PHE A 152 15.98 -3.42 1.77
C PHE A 152 17.24 -4.26 1.93
N ALA A 153 18.26 -3.75 2.63
CA ALA A 153 19.51 -4.46 2.84
C ALA A 153 19.30 -5.78 3.60
N PRO A 154 20.11 -6.83 3.35
CA PRO A 154 20.05 -8.08 4.09
C PRO A 154 20.13 -7.88 5.61
N LEU A 155 19.54 -8.79 6.37
CA LEU A 155 19.58 -8.76 7.85
C LEU A 155 20.67 -9.66 8.46
N GLY A 156 21.46 -10.34 7.61
CA GLY A 156 22.51 -11.28 8.05
C GLY A 156 21.89 -12.51 8.70
N GLU A 157 22.38 -12.89 9.88
CA GLU A 157 21.87 -14.04 10.66
C GLU A 157 20.40 -13.88 11.10
N ARG A 158 19.86 -12.65 11.03
CA ARG A 158 18.45 -12.36 11.37
C ARG A 158 17.53 -12.36 10.14
N GLU A 159 17.98 -12.86 8.99
CA GLU A 159 17.13 -12.96 7.80
C GLU A 159 15.96 -13.92 8.04
N LEU A 160 14.83 -13.67 7.39
CA LEU A 160 13.69 -14.58 7.43
C LEU A 160 14.03 -15.88 6.68
N ASP A 161 13.86 -17.01 7.36
CA ASP A 161 13.94 -18.36 6.78
C ASP A 161 12.53 -18.86 6.49
N LEU A 162 12.29 -19.34 5.26
CA LEU A 162 10.97 -19.73 4.73
C LEU A 162 11.04 -21.11 4.08
#